data_AF-A0A819FB63-F1
#
_entry.id   AF-A0A819FB63-F1
#
_cell.length_a   1.000
_cell.length_b   1.000
_cell.length_c   1.000
_cell.angle_alpha   90.00
_cell.angle_beta   90.00
_cell.angle_gamma   90.00
#
_symmetry.space_group_name_H-M   'P 1'
#
loop_
_entity.id
_entity.type
_entity.pdbx_description
1 polymer ?
#
loop_
_entity_poly.entity_id
_entity_poly.type
_entity_poly.pdbx_seq_one_letter_code
_entity_poly.pdbx_strand_id
1 'polypeptide(L)'
;MISTYSSNDCDNGTSVQNMLYRYCQENNIEQLRTILPFLRDASVINKIHTKTGSTCLHVACYRGHKDVVEILLQYGASTSIRNNAHHLTPYEEAGTEDIKQLLINYERLFSSRTRYYIEWSMVGDGLLSKRRQFREMIDLYKAYNNRHLVSKLLTEVIHYYLNEYLLSEINQADIDTSEIIRQQIEIVQTYFQEAINKHDYLTYFIKAYTLTTCFYQKLNEHLAMYILEYFDETRQSSSNYRLVNCLVHIVTLLIYHPDLSLYQFQGVCYRGMRITQNDLDQYQLGQCILNRSFLSTSVDRSIAEMFAGEGQQSFMRRAYQDHRPLQLSCICKYVIKQESTAINIENLSTRPVEKEVLIIPFSVFEVINIKVNPLDSPSKISVEIELKECEDINKSGKFQKCIMHTYPLYSIIGLLLLLVFILGFGIQKTINANMATSKMQIIDDDVDYPVGPDCPNILNRSIWNARPFLSRDYLKLLPVTHIVVRRLGVSNSSMNKYDCAKQIQKSQAYHMDTLGWFDIGFNFIICAAHGKQQIYKGRGWKYIGAHCKGYNARSL
;
A
#
# COMPACT_ATOMS: atom_id res chain seq x y z
N MET A 1 -3.12 -11.60 47.63
CA MET A 1 -3.93 -10.36 47.79
C MET A 1 -3.97 -9.68 46.45
N ILE A 2 -5.09 -9.83 45.75
CA ILE A 2 -5.33 -9.23 44.43
C ILE A 2 -5.74 -7.78 44.70
N SER A 3 -4.87 -6.81 44.42
CA SER A 3 -5.29 -5.41 44.36
C SER A 3 -5.84 -5.14 42.97
N THR A 4 -7.17 -5.16 42.86
CA THR A 4 -7.92 -4.61 41.75
C THR A 4 -7.53 -3.14 41.56
N TYR A 5 -6.79 -2.82 40.50
CA TYR A 5 -6.61 -1.44 40.08
C TYR A 5 -7.91 -0.97 39.45
N SER A 6 -8.48 0.08 40.06
CA SER A 6 -9.68 0.77 39.61
C SER A 6 -9.48 1.31 38.19
N SER A 7 -10.49 1.12 37.36
CA SER A 7 -10.57 1.46 35.94
C SER A 7 -10.69 2.97 35.64
N ASN A 8 -10.22 3.85 36.52
CA ASN A 8 -10.45 5.31 36.42
C ASN A 8 -9.19 6.20 36.44
N ASP A 9 -7.97 5.65 36.46
CA ASP A 9 -6.72 6.45 36.40
C ASP A 9 -6.01 6.42 35.03
N CYS A 10 -6.71 5.95 33.99
CA CYS A 10 -6.17 5.72 32.65
C CYS A 10 -6.03 6.98 31.78
N ASP A 11 -5.88 8.17 32.37
CA ASP A 11 -5.96 9.45 31.64
C ASP A 11 -4.71 10.35 31.73
N ASN A 12 -3.55 9.79 32.07
CA ASN A 12 -2.29 10.51 31.92
C ASN A 12 -1.20 9.60 31.36
N GLY A 13 -0.86 9.77 30.08
CA GLY A 13 0.21 9.02 29.41
C GLY A 13 1.57 9.05 30.14
N THR A 14 1.79 10.06 30.99
CA THR A 14 2.94 10.19 31.89
C THR A 14 2.98 9.13 33.01
N SER A 15 1.82 8.66 33.50
CA SER A 15 1.72 7.66 34.57
C SER A 15 2.15 6.28 34.09
N VAL A 16 1.63 5.86 32.93
CA VAL A 16 1.97 4.57 32.29
C VAL A 16 3.44 4.53 31.87
N GLN A 17 3.97 5.62 31.30
CA GLN A 17 5.39 5.72 30.94
C GLN A 17 6.31 5.55 32.17
N ASN A 18 6.00 6.22 33.28
CA ASN A 18 6.78 6.12 34.51
C ASN A 18 6.74 4.70 35.11
N MET A 19 5.57 4.06 35.05
CA MET A 19 5.39 2.69 35.51
C MET A 19 6.23 1.71 34.67
N LEU A 20 6.13 1.81 33.34
CA LEU A 20 6.89 0.98 32.41
C LEU A 20 8.40 1.16 32.64
N TYR A 21 8.87 2.40 32.74
CA TYR A 21 10.27 2.71 32.99
C TYR A 21 10.76 2.08 34.30
N ARG A 22 9.97 2.15 35.38
CA ARG A 22 10.31 1.54 36.67
C ARG A 22 10.41 0.02 36.56
N TYR A 23 9.46 -0.65 35.90
CA TYR A 23 9.52 -2.10 35.72
C TYR A 23 10.75 -2.53 34.92
N CYS A 24 11.13 -1.76 33.89
CA CYS A 24 12.38 -1.98 33.16
C CYS A 24 13.61 -1.75 34.04
N GLN A 25 13.58 -0.74 34.92
CA GLN A 25 14.68 -0.42 35.83
C GLN A 25 14.91 -1.52 36.89
N GLU A 26 13.83 -2.11 37.40
CA GLU A 26 13.81 -3.07 38.51
C GLU A 26 13.88 -4.54 38.04
N ASN A 27 13.99 -4.80 36.74
CA ASN A 27 13.92 -6.15 36.15
C ASN A 27 12.60 -6.89 36.46
N ASN A 28 11.48 -6.17 36.50
CA ASN A 28 10.18 -6.73 36.85
C ASN A 28 9.48 -7.34 35.62
N ILE A 29 9.95 -8.52 35.22
CA ILE A 29 9.50 -9.24 34.01
C ILE A 29 8.01 -9.59 34.06
N GLU A 30 7.49 -10.02 35.21
CA GLU A 30 6.10 -10.44 35.35
C GLU A 30 5.13 -9.27 35.10
N GLN A 31 5.42 -8.10 35.67
CA GLN A 31 4.61 -6.91 35.44
C GLN A 31 4.74 -6.39 34.00
N LEU A 32 5.93 -6.48 33.39
CA LEU A 32 6.11 -6.14 31.97
C LEU A 32 5.26 -7.03 31.06
N ARG A 33 5.31 -8.36 31.25
CA ARG A 33 4.49 -9.31 30.47
C ARG A 33 3.00 -9.12 30.69
N THR A 34 2.61 -8.63 31.86
CA THR A 34 1.20 -8.32 32.15
C THR A 34 0.76 -7.03 31.47
N ILE A 35 1.56 -5.96 31.48
CA ILE A 35 1.11 -4.64 31.01
C ILE A 35 1.28 -4.42 29.49
N LEU A 36 2.37 -4.92 28.90
CA LEU A 36 2.73 -4.68 27.50
C LEU A 36 1.63 -5.11 26.50
N PRO A 37 0.97 -6.28 26.65
CA PRO A 37 -0.13 -6.68 25.76
C PRO A 37 -1.35 -5.74 25.79
N PHE A 38 -1.57 -5.01 26.88
CA PHE A 38 -2.75 -4.14 27.06
C PHE A 38 -2.43 -2.65 26.84
N LEU A 39 -1.22 -2.31 26.39
CA LEU A 39 -0.88 -0.94 26.04
C LEU A 39 -1.66 -0.49 24.80
N ARG A 40 -2.59 0.46 24.99
CA ARG A 40 -3.34 1.09 23.89
C ARG A 40 -2.46 1.91 22.93
N ASP A 41 -1.35 2.43 23.43
CA ASP A 41 -0.39 3.23 22.67
C ASP A 41 1.01 2.61 22.77
N ALA A 42 1.37 1.76 21.81
CA ALA A 42 2.70 1.13 21.79
C ALA A 42 3.84 2.15 21.61
N SER A 43 3.56 3.38 21.16
CA SER A 43 4.59 4.43 21.06
C SER A 43 5.18 4.81 22.42
N VAL A 44 4.47 4.54 23.52
CA VAL A 44 4.93 4.78 24.90
C VAL A 44 6.25 4.08 25.20
N ILE A 45 6.51 2.91 24.59
CA ILE A 45 7.75 2.14 24.76
C ILE A 45 8.98 2.95 24.33
N ASN A 46 8.81 3.80 23.31
CA ASN A 46 9.87 4.59 22.70
C ASN A 46 9.94 6.04 23.21
N LYS A 47 9.00 6.47 24.08
CA LYS A 47 9.02 7.83 24.62
C LYS A 47 10.22 8.02 25.56
N ILE A 48 10.96 9.11 25.36
CA ILE A 48 12.05 9.53 26.25
C ILE A 48 11.48 9.92 27.61
N HIS A 49 11.99 9.34 28.69
CA HIS A 49 11.52 9.62 30.05
C HIS A 49 11.99 11.00 30.50
N THR A 50 11.03 11.83 30.96
CA THR A 50 11.26 13.26 31.21
C THR A 50 12.31 13.56 32.28
N LYS A 51 12.44 12.69 33.30
CA LYS A 51 13.39 12.92 34.39
C LYS A 51 14.81 12.40 34.11
N THR A 52 14.92 11.32 33.34
CA THR A 52 16.22 10.64 33.12
C THR A 52 16.79 10.91 31.75
N GLY A 53 15.98 11.41 30.81
CA GLY A 53 16.38 11.63 29.42
C GLY A 53 16.57 10.34 28.62
N SER A 54 16.19 9.17 29.16
CA SER A 54 16.43 7.85 28.56
C SER A 54 15.11 7.12 28.26
N THR A 55 15.10 6.22 27.27
CA THR A 55 13.96 5.32 27.01
C THR A 55 14.00 4.08 27.91
N CYS A 56 12.92 3.27 27.91
CA CYS A 56 12.88 1.99 28.62
C CYS A 56 14.00 1.04 28.16
N LEU A 57 14.34 1.06 26.85
CA LEU A 57 15.41 0.22 26.30
C LEU A 57 16.78 0.67 26.82
N HIS A 58 17.05 1.97 26.89
CA HIS A 58 18.31 2.49 27.45
C HIS A 58 18.54 2.00 28.89
N VAL A 59 17.54 2.13 29.77
CA VAL A 59 17.71 1.73 31.17
C VAL A 59 17.89 0.23 31.33
N ALA A 60 17.22 -0.59 30.51
CA ALA A 60 17.40 -2.04 30.50
C ALA A 60 18.80 -2.43 30.00
N CYS A 61 19.28 -1.79 28.93
CA CYS A 61 20.63 -2.00 28.38
C CYS A 61 21.73 -1.57 29.37
N TYR A 62 21.59 -0.40 29.99
CA TYR A 62 22.52 0.11 31.00
C TYR A 62 22.63 -0.83 32.21
N ARG A 63 21.49 -1.37 32.67
CA ARG A 63 21.44 -2.23 33.88
C ARG A 63 21.77 -3.69 33.65
N GLY A 64 21.96 -4.12 32.40
CA GLY A 64 22.28 -5.51 32.10
C GLY A 64 21.08 -6.46 32.09
N HIS A 65 19.84 -5.94 32.01
CA HIS A 65 18.62 -6.74 32.11
C HIS A 65 18.25 -7.38 30.77
N LYS A 66 18.98 -8.43 30.38
CA LYS A 66 18.85 -9.09 29.07
C LYS A 66 17.40 -9.49 28.73
N ASP A 67 16.69 -10.13 29.64
CA ASP A 67 15.30 -10.58 29.40
C ASP A 67 14.34 -9.40 29.18
N VAL A 68 14.56 -8.29 29.89
CA VAL A 68 13.80 -7.05 29.68
C VAL A 68 14.12 -6.44 28.33
N VAL A 69 15.39 -6.46 27.91
CA VAL A 69 15.79 -6.00 26.57
C VAL A 69 15.08 -6.84 25.50
N GLU A 70 15.07 -8.17 25.62
CA GLU A 70 14.36 -9.06 24.69
C GLU A 70 12.86 -8.74 24.61
N ILE A 71 12.21 -8.60 25.75
CA ILE A 71 10.77 -8.26 25.81
C ILE A 71 10.52 -6.88 25.18
N LEU A 72 11.31 -5.87 25.50
CA LEU A 72 11.13 -4.54 24.93
C LEU A 72 11.29 -4.54 23.41
N LEU A 73 12.29 -5.26 22.90
CA LEU A 73 12.51 -5.42 21.46
C LEU A 73 11.36 -6.18 20.80
N GLN A 74 10.84 -7.25 21.42
CA GLN A 74 9.63 -7.95 20.95
C GLN A 74 8.44 -7.01 20.74
N TYR A 75 8.30 -6.02 21.64
CA TYR A 75 7.23 -5.02 21.58
C TYR A 75 7.59 -3.74 20.80
N GLY A 76 8.64 -3.79 19.97
CA GLY A 76 8.98 -2.71 19.04
C GLY A 76 9.73 -1.53 19.67
N ALA A 77 10.54 -1.78 20.70
CA ALA A 77 11.48 -0.79 21.21
C ALA A 77 12.55 -0.43 20.16
N SER A 78 12.82 0.86 20.01
CA SER A 78 13.79 1.41 19.06
C SER A 78 15.21 1.29 19.58
N THR A 79 16.10 0.72 18.75
CA THR A 79 17.54 0.65 18.98
C THR A 79 18.29 1.91 18.53
N SER A 80 17.63 2.86 17.84
CA SER A 80 18.29 4.02 17.22
C SER A 80 18.08 5.35 17.96
N ILE A 81 17.14 5.42 18.92
CA ILE A 81 16.86 6.65 19.66
C ILE A 81 18.09 7.03 20.49
N ARG A 82 18.52 8.29 20.43
CA ARG A 82 19.57 8.81 21.32
C ARG A 82 18.94 9.42 22.58
N ASN A 83 19.48 9.11 23.75
CA ASN A 83 19.06 9.71 25.01
C ASN A 83 19.42 11.21 25.07
N ASN A 84 18.70 11.98 25.89
CA ASN A 84 18.96 13.41 26.08
C ASN A 84 20.14 13.67 27.02
N ALA A 85 20.50 12.68 27.86
CA ALA A 85 21.55 12.85 28.87
C ALA A 85 22.95 12.86 28.25
N HIS A 86 23.22 11.92 27.33
CA HIS A 86 24.56 11.71 26.77
C HIS A 86 24.56 11.61 25.24
N HIS A 87 23.40 11.77 24.58
CA HIS A 87 23.23 11.54 23.15
C HIS A 87 23.66 10.13 22.71
N LEU A 88 23.53 9.14 23.59
CA LEU A 88 23.88 7.75 23.33
C LEU A 88 22.66 6.95 22.89
N THR A 89 22.86 6.00 21.98
CA THR A 89 21.89 4.96 21.61
C THR A 89 21.85 3.84 22.67
N PRO A 90 20.80 3.00 22.72
CA PRO A 90 20.76 1.83 23.60
C PRO A 90 21.95 0.87 23.42
N TYR A 91 22.48 0.76 22.20
CA TYR A 91 23.68 -0.03 21.92
C TYR A 91 24.93 0.57 22.58
N GLU A 92 25.11 1.89 22.49
CA GLU A 92 26.23 2.62 23.10
C GLU A 92 26.12 2.61 24.63
N GLU A 93 24.90 2.64 25.18
CA GLU A 93 24.59 2.61 26.61
C GLU A 93 24.69 1.20 27.23
N ALA A 94 24.73 0.13 26.41
CA ALA A 94 24.68 -1.24 26.90
C ALA A 94 25.88 -1.60 27.79
N GLY A 95 25.59 -2.03 29.03
CA GLY A 95 26.58 -2.36 30.05
C GLY A 95 27.29 -3.71 29.86
N THR A 96 26.76 -4.60 29.01
CA THR A 96 27.31 -5.94 28.78
C THR A 96 27.47 -6.25 27.29
N GLU A 97 28.48 -7.07 26.95
CA GLU A 97 28.71 -7.49 25.57
C GLU A 97 27.57 -8.38 25.06
N ASP A 98 26.96 -9.21 25.93
CA ASP A 98 25.82 -10.05 25.58
C ASP A 98 24.63 -9.22 25.08
N ILE A 99 24.33 -8.08 25.71
CA ILE A 99 23.26 -7.18 25.26
C ILE A 99 23.63 -6.49 23.96
N LYS A 100 24.89 -6.11 23.76
CA LYS A 100 25.36 -5.55 22.49
C LYS A 100 25.19 -6.55 21.35
N GLN A 101 25.55 -7.82 21.57
CA GLN A 101 25.33 -8.88 20.60
C GLN A 101 23.86 -9.14 20.37
N LEU A 102 23.03 -9.06 21.41
CA LEU A 102 21.58 -9.21 21.29
C LEU A 102 20.95 -8.12 20.42
N LEU A 103 21.30 -6.85 20.63
CA LEU A 103 20.82 -5.74 19.81
C LEU A 103 21.28 -5.87 18.35
N ILE A 104 22.55 -6.24 18.13
CA ILE A 104 23.09 -6.52 16.80
C ILE A 104 22.33 -7.69 16.15
N ASN A 105 22.09 -8.78 16.87
CA ASN A 105 21.40 -9.95 16.35
C ASN A 105 19.92 -9.65 16.08
N TYR A 106 19.27 -8.85 16.91
CA TYR A 106 17.91 -8.38 16.67
C TYR A 106 17.85 -7.56 15.37
N GLU A 107 18.72 -6.56 15.20
CA GLU A 107 18.81 -5.81 13.94
C GLU A 107 19.13 -6.71 12.74
N ARG A 108 19.97 -7.73 12.93
CA ARG A 108 20.28 -8.74 11.90
C ARG A 108 19.11 -9.67 11.59
N LEU A 109 18.25 -10.03 12.54
CA LEU A 109 17.06 -10.86 12.25
C LEU A 109 16.18 -10.18 11.20
N PHE A 110 16.11 -8.85 11.25
CA PHE A 110 15.35 -8.02 10.31
C PHE A 110 16.17 -7.63 9.07
N SER A 111 17.50 -7.53 9.17
CA SER A 111 18.40 -7.22 8.04
C SER A 111 18.87 -8.43 7.22
N SER A 112 18.82 -9.64 7.77
CA SER A 112 19.34 -10.88 7.13
C SER A 112 18.30 -11.56 6.23
N ARG A 113 17.03 -11.19 6.38
CA ARG A 113 15.91 -11.69 5.57
C ARG A 113 15.47 -10.75 4.46
N THR A 114 15.98 -9.52 4.40
CA THR A 114 15.92 -8.76 3.14
C THR A 114 16.79 -9.51 2.15
N ARG A 115 16.17 -10.28 1.24
CA ARG A 115 16.80 -10.54 -0.06
C ARG A 115 17.35 -9.20 -0.54
N TYR A 116 18.56 -9.14 -1.08
CA TYR A 116 19.09 -7.93 -1.70
C TYR A 116 18.15 -7.55 -2.85
N TYR A 117 17.11 -6.76 -2.57
CA TYR A 117 16.14 -6.31 -3.54
C TYR A 117 16.37 -4.83 -3.77
N ILE A 118 16.44 -4.44 -5.03
CA ILE A 118 16.61 -3.05 -5.42
C ILE A 118 15.24 -2.39 -5.34
N GLU A 119 15.07 -1.34 -4.54
CA GLU A 119 13.77 -0.66 -4.40
C GLU A 119 13.36 0.18 -5.62
N TRP A 120 14.21 0.24 -6.64
CA TRP A 120 13.99 1.00 -7.86
C TRP A 120 14.25 0.14 -9.11
N SER A 121 13.90 0.69 -10.27
CA SER A 121 14.18 0.10 -11.58
C SER A 121 14.58 1.17 -12.58
N MET A 122 15.49 0.85 -13.49
CA MET A 122 15.87 1.75 -14.59
C MET A 122 14.65 2.10 -15.44
N VAL A 123 14.47 3.36 -15.78
CA VAL A 123 13.33 3.78 -16.60
C VAL A 123 13.55 3.42 -18.06
N GLY A 124 12.64 2.60 -18.61
CA GLY A 124 12.47 2.39 -20.05
C GLY A 124 11.02 2.64 -20.47
N ASP A 125 10.75 2.60 -21.78
CA ASP A 125 9.44 2.94 -22.39
C ASP A 125 8.25 2.21 -21.73
N GLY A 126 8.45 0.94 -21.36
CA GLY A 126 7.44 0.15 -20.66
C GLY A 126 7.13 0.65 -19.24
N LEU A 127 8.13 1.13 -18.49
CA LEU A 127 7.95 1.58 -17.11
C LEU A 127 7.29 2.97 -17.02
N LEU A 128 7.57 3.85 -17.98
CA LEU A 128 6.86 5.13 -18.08
C LEU A 128 5.37 4.91 -18.37
N SER A 129 5.05 3.91 -19.20
CA SER A 129 3.67 3.52 -19.48
C SER A 129 2.98 2.98 -18.22
N LYS A 130 3.64 2.12 -17.44
CA LYS A 130 3.14 1.63 -16.14
C LYS A 130 2.93 2.76 -15.13
N ARG A 131 3.86 3.72 -15.03
CA ARG A 131 3.71 4.93 -14.19
C ARG A 131 2.47 5.72 -14.59
N ARG A 132 2.23 5.92 -15.89
CA ARG A 132 1.05 6.63 -16.38
C ARG A 132 -0.23 5.90 -16.01
N GLN A 133 -0.30 4.59 -16.25
CA GLN A 133 -1.44 3.75 -15.86
C GLN A 133 -1.72 3.81 -14.35
N PHE A 134 -0.67 3.77 -13.53
CA PHE A 134 -0.79 3.92 -12.07
C PHE A 134 -1.41 5.28 -11.68
N ARG A 135 -0.97 6.37 -12.31
CA ARG A 135 -1.52 7.71 -12.06
C ARG A 135 -2.96 7.88 -12.54
N GLU A 136 -3.30 7.35 -13.71
CA GLU A 136 -4.68 7.32 -14.22
C GLU A 136 -5.62 6.56 -13.26
N MET A 137 -5.14 5.46 -12.68
CA MET A 137 -5.89 4.73 -11.65
C MET A 137 -6.14 5.60 -10.40
N ILE A 138 -5.15 6.35 -9.92
CA ILE A 138 -5.33 7.29 -8.81
C ILE A 138 -6.42 8.33 -9.15
N ASP A 139 -6.42 8.86 -10.37
CA ASP A 139 -7.42 9.84 -10.80
C ASP A 139 -8.84 9.26 -10.87
N LEU A 140 -9.00 7.96 -11.14
CA LEU A 140 -10.30 7.30 -11.02
C LEU A 140 -10.82 7.35 -9.58
N TYR A 141 -9.97 7.05 -8.59
CA TYR A 141 -10.37 7.15 -7.18
C TYR A 141 -10.75 8.59 -6.79
N LYS A 142 -10.07 9.61 -7.35
CA LYS A 142 -10.44 11.05 -7.18
C LYS A 142 -11.86 11.38 -7.59
N ALA A 143 -12.41 10.71 -8.59
CA ALA A 143 -13.78 10.97 -9.03
C ALA A 143 -14.84 10.49 -8.02
N TYR A 144 -14.50 9.58 -7.10
CA TYR A 144 -15.48 8.92 -6.22
C TYR A 144 -15.75 9.63 -4.88
N ASN A 145 -15.04 10.71 -4.53
CA ASN A 145 -15.18 11.58 -3.34
C ASN A 145 -15.97 11.00 -2.14
N ASN A 146 -15.57 9.84 -1.61
CA ASN A 146 -16.25 9.17 -0.50
C ASN A 146 -15.24 8.73 0.56
N ARG A 147 -14.87 9.68 1.45
CA ARG A 147 -13.82 9.52 2.46
C ARG A 147 -13.98 8.26 3.32
N HIS A 148 -15.22 7.94 3.68
CA HIS A 148 -15.56 6.78 4.50
C HIS A 148 -15.31 5.46 3.76
N LEU A 149 -15.59 5.39 2.46
CA LEU A 149 -15.38 4.18 1.66
C LEU A 149 -13.90 3.86 1.48
N VAL A 150 -13.09 4.87 1.14
CA VAL A 150 -11.63 4.73 0.95
C VAL A 150 -10.98 4.18 2.22
N SER A 151 -11.37 4.75 3.36
CA SER A 151 -10.88 4.39 4.67
C SER A 151 -11.22 2.96 5.09
N LYS A 152 -12.49 2.56 4.87
CA LYS A 152 -12.95 1.18 5.13
C LYS A 152 -12.19 0.16 4.26
N LEU A 153 -12.05 0.45 2.97
CA LEU A 153 -11.31 -0.41 2.03
C LEU A 153 -9.84 -0.53 2.42
N LEU A 154 -9.18 0.56 2.81
CA LEU A 154 -7.78 0.53 3.23
C LEU A 154 -7.58 -0.42 4.41
N THR A 155 -8.51 -0.39 5.36
CA THR A 155 -8.44 -1.26 6.54
C THR A 155 -8.64 -2.73 6.19
N GLU A 156 -9.64 -3.04 5.36
CA GLU A 156 -9.90 -4.42 4.91
C GLU A 156 -8.70 -5.00 4.15
N VAL A 157 -8.09 -4.20 3.26
CA VAL A 157 -6.93 -4.60 2.47
C VAL A 157 -5.70 -4.83 3.36
N ILE A 158 -5.47 -3.97 4.35
CA ILE A 158 -4.34 -4.14 5.28
C ILE A 158 -4.57 -5.34 6.20
N HIS A 159 -5.79 -5.53 6.70
CA HIS A 159 -6.13 -6.71 7.50
C HIS A 159 -5.84 -8.01 6.73
N TYR A 160 -6.21 -8.06 5.45
CA TYR A 160 -5.87 -9.17 4.57
C TYR A 160 -4.35 -9.36 4.45
N TYR A 161 -3.59 -8.29 4.20
CA TYR A 161 -2.13 -8.36 4.09
C TYR A 161 -1.47 -8.92 5.35
N LEU A 162 -1.86 -8.43 6.53
CA LEU A 162 -1.30 -8.85 7.81
C LEU A 162 -1.64 -10.31 8.12
N ASN A 163 -2.92 -10.69 8.03
CA ASN A 163 -3.39 -11.98 8.52
C ASN A 163 -3.21 -13.14 7.55
N GLU A 164 -3.43 -12.90 6.26
CA GLU A 164 -3.39 -13.98 5.28
C GLU A 164 -1.99 -14.14 4.69
N TYR A 165 -1.24 -13.04 4.55
CA TYR A 165 0.08 -13.07 3.91
C TYR A 165 1.23 -13.08 4.91
N LEU A 166 1.36 -12.05 5.76
CA LEU A 166 2.51 -12.00 6.67
C LEU A 166 2.53 -13.17 7.66
N LEU A 167 1.39 -13.56 8.22
CA LEU A 167 1.33 -14.74 9.09
C LEU A 167 1.59 -16.07 8.36
N SER A 168 1.30 -16.17 7.05
CA SER A 168 1.58 -17.40 6.31
C SER A 168 3.06 -17.54 5.93
N GLU A 169 3.78 -16.42 5.70
CA GLU A 169 5.24 -16.42 5.52
C GLU A 169 5.98 -16.85 6.81
N ILE A 170 5.40 -16.60 7.99
CA ILE A 170 5.99 -16.97 9.28
C ILE A 170 6.14 -18.48 9.47
N ASN A 171 5.23 -19.29 8.93
CA ASN A 171 5.27 -20.75 9.10
C ASN A 171 6.52 -21.42 8.49
N GLN A 172 7.36 -20.66 7.78
CA GLN A 172 8.63 -21.11 7.20
C GLN A 172 9.85 -20.67 8.02
N ALA A 173 9.65 -20.02 9.17
CA ALA A 173 10.70 -19.53 10.06
C ALA A 173 10.90 -20.44 11.29
N ASP A 174 12.06 -20.34 11.94
CA ASP A 174 12.29 -21.01 13.23
C ASP A 174 11.28 -20.53 14.28
N ILE A 175 10.99 -21.39 15.27
CA ILE A 175 9.91 -21.21 16.26
C ILE A 175 10.04 -19.87 16.99
N ASP A 176 11.21 -19.54 17.52
CA ASP A 176 11.45 -18.31 18.27
C ASP A 176 11.28 -17.05 17.40
N THR A 177 11.74 -17.12 16.14
CA THR A 177 11.57 -16.01 15.18
C THR A 177 10.10 -15.83 14.81
N SER A 178 9.35 -16.92 14.73
CA SER A 178 7.93 -16.91 14.38
C SER A 178 7.08 -16.24 15.45
N GLU A 179 7.39 -16.46 16.72
CA GLU A 179 6.69 -15.84 17.85
C GLU A 179 6.92 -14.32 17.88
N ILE A 180 8.16 -13.87 17.67
CA ILE A 180 8.51 -12.44 17.62
C ILE A 180 7.73 -11.72 16.50
N ILE A 181 7.72 -12.29 15.30
CA ILE A 181 7.02 -11.68 14.15
C ILE A 181 5.50 -11.64 14.41
N ARG A 182 4.93 -12.69 15.01
CA ARG A 182 3.50 -12.73 15.35
C ARG A 182 3.12 -11.61 16.31
N GLN A 183 3.88 -11.41 17.40
CA GLN A 183 3.63 -10.34 18.36
C GLN A 183 3.72 -8.96 17.70
N GLN A 184 4.68 -8.75 16.81
CA GLN A 184 4.78 -7.49 16.06
C GLN A 184 3.59 -7.22 15.14
N ILE A 185 3.07 -8.26 14.47
CA ILE A 185 1.87 -8.14 13.64
C ILE A 185 0.66 -7.80 14.51
N GLU A 186 0.50 -8.42 15.68
CA GLU A 186 -0.57 -8.08 16.63
C GLU A 186 -0.51 -6.61 17.04
N ILE A 187 0.68 -6.09 17.35
CA ILE A 187 0.86 -4.66 17.65
C ILE A 187 0.41 -3.80 16.46
N VAL A 188 0.82 -4.13 15.24
CA VAL A 188 0.40 -3.40 14.03
C VAL A 188 -1.13 -3.45 13.85
N GLN A 189 -1.77 -4.58 14.14
CA GLN A 189 -3.23 -4.71 14.08
C GLN A 189 -3.94 -3.81 15.09
N THR A 190 -3.41 -3.65 16.31
CA THR A 190 -4.01 -2.73 17.29
C THR A 190 -4.04 -1.29 16.77
N TYR A 191 -3.03 -0.84 16.03
CA TYR A 191 -3.04 0.48 15.38
C TYR A 191 -4.16 0.59 14.34
N PHE A 192 -4.36 -0.44 13.51
CA PHE A 192 -5.45 -0.41 12.53
C PHE A 192 -6.83 -0.53 13.15
N GLN A 193 -6.96 -1.19 14.30
CA GLN A 193 -8.21 -1.20 15.07
C GLN A 193 -8.50 0.18 15.67
N GLU A 194 -7.50 0.85 16.23
CA GLU A 194 -7.62 2.23 16.70
C GLU A 194 -7.94 3.21 15.56
N ALA A 195 -7.39 2.98 14.36
CA ALA A 195 -7.72 3.74 13.15
C ALA A 195 -9.21 3.67 12.83
N ILE A 196 -9.81 2.47 12.92
CA ILE A 196 -11.25 2.27 12.75
C ILE A 196 -12.03 3.04 13.81
N ASN A 197 -11.65 2.89 15.08
CA ASN A 197 -12.37 3.47 16.22
C ASN A 197 -12.38 5.00 16.19
N LYS A 198 -11.26 5.61 15.75
CA LYS A 198 -11.10 7.08 15.69
C LYS A 198 -11.41 7.68 14.33
N HIS A 199 -11.70 6.86 13.33
CA HIS A 199 -11.88 7.28 11.94
C HIS A 199 -10.68 8.05 11.37
N ASP A 200 -9.46 7.71 11.82
CA ASP A 200 -8.21 8.38 11.43
C ASP A 200 -7.23 7.36 10.84
N TYR A 201 -7.34 7.13 9.54
CA TYR A 201 -6.69 5.99 8.89
C TYR A 201 -5.29 6.33 8.38
N LEU A 202 -5.10 7.52 7.82
CA LEU A 202 -3.80 8.00 7.36
C LEU A 202 -2.80 8.07 8.52
N THR A 203 -3.17 8.72 9.62
CA THR A 203 -2.29 8.87 10.78
C THR A 203 -1.86 7.52 11.34
N TYR A 204 -2.80 6.60 11.51
CA TYR A 204 -2.50 5.29 12.08
C TYR A 204 -1.75 4.37 11.13
N PHE A 205 -1.98 4.47 9.82
CA PHE A 205 -1.12 3.82 8.83
C PHE A 205 0.32 4.30 8.95
N ILE A 206 0.54 5.61 9.00
CA ILE A 206 1.88 6.19 9.12
C ILE A 206 2.51 5.83 10.47
N LYS A 207 1.75 5.80 11.56
CA LYS A 207 2.25 5.31 12.86
C LYS A 207 2.67 3.86 12.79
N ALA A 208 1.86 2.98 12.18
CA ALA A 208 2.21 1.58 12.00
C ALA A 208 3.45 1.40 11.10
N TYR A 209 3.55 2.20 10.03
CA TYR A 209 4.69 2.21 9.11
C TYR A 209 5.99 2.68 9.77
N THR A 210 5.93 3.63 10.70
CA THR A 210 7.11 4.18 11.41
C THR A 210 7.43 3.48 12.72
N LEU A 211 6.62 2.47 13.09
CA LEU A 211 6.84 1.67 14.28
C LEU A 211 8.04 0.73 14.07
N THR A 212 8.78 0.42 15.15
CA THR A 212 9.89 -0.55 15.12
C THR A 212 9.39 -2.00 15.00
N THR A 213 8.71 -2.31 13.91
CA THR A 213 8.27 -3.67 13.58
C THR A 213 8.77 -4.05 12.20
N CYS A 214 8.62 -5.33 11.85
CA CYS A 214 8.93 -5.81 10.51
C CYS A 214 7.97 -5.28 9.42
N PHE A 215 6.91 -4.55 9.79
CA PHE A 215 5.83 -4.17 8.87
C PHE A 215 6.32 -3.33 7.69
N TYR A 216 7.04 -2.23 7.95
CA TYR A 216 7.51 -1.35 6.87
C TYR A 216 8.52 -2.05 5.94
N GLN A 217 9.39 -2.88 6.52
CA GLN A 217 10.41 -3.64 5.78
C GLN A 217 9.75 -4.66 4.85
N LYS A 218 8.78 -5.42 5.37
CA LYS A 218 8.05 -6.42 4.59
C LYS A 218 7.16 -5.78 3.54
N LEU A 219 6.48 -4.70 3.89
CA LEU A 219 5.67 -3.95 2.93
C LEU A 219 6.54 -3.42 1.79
N ASN A 220 7.65 -2.75 2.08
CA ASN A 220 8.56 -2.25 1.06
C ASN A 220 9.21 -3.37 0.23
N GLU A 221 9.54 -4.50 0.84
CA GLU A 221 10.06 -5.69 0.15
C GLU A 221 9.05 -6.21 -0.87
N HIS A 222 7.81 -6.45 -0.44
CA HIS A 222 6.78 -6.97 -1.32
C HIS A 222 6.41 -5.96 -2.40
N LEU A 223 6.36 -4.65 -2.08
CA LEU A 223 6.16 -3.60 -3.08
C LEU A 223 7.27 -3.62 -4.13
N ALA A 224 8.53 -3.60 -3.72
CA ALA A 224 9.66 -3.61 -4.64
C ALA A 224 9.65 -4.85 -5.56
N MET A 225 9.32 -6.02 -5.01
CA MET A 225 9.31 -7.28 -5.76
C MET A 225 8.12 -7.40 -6.72
N TYR A 226 6.92 -6.98 -6.30
CA TYR A 226 5.68 -7.42 -6.95
C TYR A 226 4.82 -6.30 -7.55
N ILE A 227 5.03 -5.03 -7.19
CA ILE A 227 4.11 -3.94 -7.59
C ILE A 227 4.01 -3.77 -9.12
N LEU A 228 5.10 -4.05 -9.86
CA LEU A 228 5.14 -3.95 -11.31
C LEU A 228 4.42 -5.09 -12.04
N GLU A 229 4.18 -6.22 -11.35
CA GLU A 229 3.45 -7.37 -11.89
C GLU A 229 1.96 -7.05 -12.09
N TYR A 230 1.44 -6.06 -11.37
CA TYR A 230 0.05 -5.62 -11.53
C TYR A 230 -0.28 -5.21 -12.96
N PHE A 231 0.71 -4.62 -13.65
CA PHE A 231 0.58 -4.15 -15.03
C PHE A 231 0.94 -5.21 -16.07
N ASP A 232 1.22 -6.45 -15.66
CA ASP A 232 1.52 -7.55 -16.55
C ASP A 232 0.27 -8.44 -16.72
N GLU A 233 -0.45 -8.23 -17.82
CA GLU A 233 -1.68 -8.97 -18.12
C GLU A 233 -1.44 -10.49 -18.30
N THR A 234 -0.20 -10.90 -18.57
CA THR A 234 0.15 -12.33 -18.76
C THR A 234 0.30 -13.09 -17.45
N ARG A 235 0.45 -12.39 -16.31
CA ARG A 235 0.67 -12.97 -14.97
C ARG A 235 -0.57 -13.01 -14.08
N GLN A 236 -1.76 -12.86 -14.65
CA GLN A 236 -3.03 -12.92 -13.89
C GLN A 236 -3.30 -14.28 -13.21
N SER A 237 -2.53 -15.32 -13.53
CA SER A 237 -2.54 -16.63 -12.87
C SER A 237 -1.36 -16.87 -11.91
N SER A 238 -0.59 -15.83 -11.54
CA SER A 238 0.52 -16.00 -10.58
C SER A 238 -0.04 -16.37 -9.19
N SER A 239 0.73 -17.18 -8.44
CA SER A 239 0.41 -17.48 -7.03
C SER A 239 0.24 -16.22 -6.19
N ASN A 240 0.89 -15.13 -6.61
CA ASN A 240 0.95 -13.86 -5.89
C ASN A 240 -0.11 -12.86 -6.34
N TYR A 241 -1.02 -13.20 -7.27
CA TYR A 241 -2.00 -12.26 -7.83
C TYR A 241 -2.79 -11.51 -6.75
N ARG A 242 -3.24 -12.20 -5.69
CA ARG A 242 -3.97 -11.58 -4.58
C ARG A 242 -3.12 -10.57 -3.81
N LEU A 243 -1.87 -10.92 -3.53
CA LEU A 243 -0.90 -10.03 -2.89
C LEU A 243 -0.63 -8.80 -3.76
N VAL A 244 -0.35 -8.99 -5.05
CA VAL A 244 -0.07 -7.90 -6.00
C VAL A 244 -1.22 -6.89 -6.01
N ASN A 245 -2.47 -7.36 -6.11
CA ASN A 245 -3.63 -6.49 -6.03
C ASN A 245 -3.72 -5.77 -4.68
N CYS A 246 -3.52 -6.50 -3.58
CA CYS A 246 -3.53 -5.94 -2.23
C CYS A 246 -2.53 -4.78 -2.10
N LEU A 247 -1.27 -4.99 -2.47
CA LEU A 247 -0.21 -3.98 -2.42
C LEU A 247 -0.56 -2.73 -3.23
N VAL A 248 -1.07 -2.89 -4.45
CA VAL A 248 -1.49 -1.76 -5.29
C VAL A 248 -2.64 -0.99 -4.65
N HIS A 249 -3.61 -1.66 -4.03
CA HIS A 249 -4.70 -0.98 -3.31
C HIS A 249 -4.19 -0.24 -2.07
N ILE A 250 -3.25 -0.80 -1.30
CA ILE A 250 -2.63 -0.10 -0.16
C ILE A 250 -2.04 1.24 -0.62
N VAL A 251 -1.19 1.21 -1.66
CA VAL A 251 -0.54 2.42 -2.16
C VAL A 251 -1.58 3.40 -2.73
N THR A 252 -2.52 2.93 -3.54
CA THR A 252 -3.48 3.80 -4.23
C THR A 252 -4.43 4.49 -3.26
N LEU A 253 -4.95 3.76 -2.27
CA LEU A 253 -5.85 4.29 -1.26
C LEU A 253 -5.13 5.29 -0.33
N LEU A 254 -3.85 5.04 -0.01
CA LEU A 254 -3.03 5.98 0.76
C LEU A 254 -2.79 7.28 -0.02
N ILE A 255 -2.38 7.18 -1.29
CA ILE A 255 -2.16 8.36 -2.15
C ILE A 255 -3.44 9.15 -2.35
N TYR A 256 -4.59 8.47 -2.42
CA TYR A 256 -5.89 9.11 -2.56
C TYR A 256 -6.46 9.66 -1.23
N HIS A 257 -5.78 9.46 -0.10
CA HIS A 257 -6.34 9.89 1.17
C HIS A 257 -6.62 11.41 1.15
N PRO A 258 -7.85 11.88 1.46
CA PRO A 258 -8.24 13.28 1.32
C PRO A 258 -7.31 14.25 2.09
N ASP A 259 -6.85 13.80 3.25
CA ASP A 259 -6.02 14.61 4.15
C ASP A 259 -4.53 14.58 3.76
N LEU A 260 -4.13 13.81 2.74
CA LEU A 260 -2.75 13.73 2.27
C LEU A 260 -2.22 15.10 1.79
N SER A 261 -3.12 15.94 1.26
CA SER A 261 -2.81 17.32 0.87
C SER A 261 -2.25 18.17 2.01
N LEU A 262 -2.56 17.84 3.26
CA LEU A 262 -2.06 18.55 4.44
C LEU A 262 -0.58 18.25 4.74
N TYR A 263 -0.05 17.17 4.15
CA TYR A 263 1.27 16.64 4.47
C TYR A 263 2.22 16.71 3.27
N GLN A 264 1.91 17.48 2.22
CA GLN A 264 2.75 17.57 1.03
C GLN A 264 4.14 18.13 1.35
N PHE A 265 5.16 17.64 0.64
CA PHE A 265 6.54 18.08 0.83
C PHE A 265 7.18 18.51 -0.48
N GLN A 266 7.89 19.64 -0.44
CA GLN A 266 8.76 20.13 -1.51
C GLN A 266 10.08 20.56 -0.88
N GLY A 267 11.20 20.22 -1.52
CA GLY A 267 12.53 20.54 -1.01
C GLY A 267 13.50 19.37 -1.07
N VAL A 268 14.49 19.37 -0.19
CA VAL A 268 15.55 18.36 -0.15
C VAL A 268 15.35 17.43 1.03
N CYS A 269 15.44 16.13 0.77
CA CYS A 269 15.49 15.11 1.81
C CYS A 269 16.62 14.11 1.53
N TYR A 270 17.04 13.40 2.58
CA TYR A 270 18.22 12.54 2.59
C TYR A 270 17.84 11.13 3.03
N ARG A 271 18.44 10.14 2.40
CA ARG A 271 18.33 8.74 2.81
C ARG A 271 19.71 8.16 3.03
N GLY A 272 19.95 7.65 4.23
CA GLY A 272 21.12 6.86 4.53
C GLY A 272 20.87 5.39 4.31
N MET A 273 21.84 4.72 3.69
CA MET A 273 21.78 3.28 3.47
C MET A 273 23.17 2.69 3.35
N ARG A 274 23.24 1.37 3.48
CA ARG A 274 24.40 0.56 3.13
C ARG A 274 24.21 -0.01 1.73
N ILE A 275 25.20 0.18 0.86
CA ILE A 275 25.16 -0.36 -0.51
C ILE A 275 26.42 -1.19 -0.77
N THR A 276 26.32 -2.23 -1.59
CA THR A 276 27.50 -2.93 -2.09
C THR A 276 28.11 -2.17 -3.27
N GLN A 277 29.33 -2.53 -3.67
CA GLN A 277 29.90 -1.99 -4.90
C GLN A 277 29.03 -2.32 -6.12
N ASN A 278 28.47 -3.53 -6.18
CA ASN A 278 27.58 -3.93 -7.27
C ASN A 278 26.29 -3.10 -7.33
N ASP A 279 25.76 -2.67 -6.18
CA ASP A 279 24.60 -1.77 -6.13
C ASP A 279 24.97 -0.36 -6.61
N LEU A 280 26.16 0.13 -6.22
CA LEU A 280 26.68 1.42 -6.67
C LEU A 280 26.86 1.46 -8.19
N ASP A 281 27.38 0.37 -8.77
CA ASP A 281 27.61 0.25 -10.21
C ASP A 281 26.30 0.31 -11.04
N GLN A 282 25.14 0.10 -10.40
CA GLN A 282 23.83 0.26 -11.06
C GLN A 282 23.45 1.74 -11.27
N TYR A 283 24.04 2.67 -10.52
CA TYR A 283 23.76 4.10 -10.66
C TYR A 283 24.69 4.72 -11.71
N GLN A 284 24.10 5.36 -12.71
CA GLN A 284 24.80 6.02 -13.79
C GLN A 284 24.38 7.49 -13.89
N LEU A 285 25.33 8.38 -14.16
CA LEU A 285 25.03 9.80 -14.34
C LEU A 285 24.05 10.02 -15.50
N GLY A 286 23.01 10.83 -15.28
CA GLY A 286 21.92 11.11 -16.23
C GLY A 286 20.86 10.01 -16.34
N GLN A 287 21.01 8.90 -15.61
CA GLN A 287 20.04 7.80 -15.61
C GLN A 287 18.78 8.20 -14.85
N CYS A 288 17.62 7.88 -15.42
CA CYS A 288 16.34 7.96 -14.72
C CYS A 288 16.01 6.62 -14.04
N ILE A 289 15.65 6.69 -12.76
CA ILE A 289 15.21 5.54 -11.97
C ILE A 289 13.79 5.77 -11.45
N LEU A 290 13.01 4.69 -11.40
CA LEU A 290 11.65 4.68 -10.84
C LEU A 290 11.65 3.91 -9.53
N ASN A 291 11.20 4.52 -8.43
CA ASN A 291 11.06 3.80 -7.16
C ASN A 291 9.77 2.96 -7.14
N ARG A 292 9.85 1.78 -6.54
CA ARG A 292 8.77 0.77 -6.50
C ARG A 292 8.11 0.65 -5.13
N SER A 293 8.81 1.06 -4.08
CA SER A 293 8.32 1.08 -2.70
C SER A 293 8.28 2.51 -2.15
N PHE A 294 7.75 2.65 -0.94
CA PHE A 294 7.90 3.88 -0.18
C PHE A 294 9.38 4.05 0.21
N LEU A 295 9.93 5.25 0.05
CA LEU A 295 11.29 5.54 0.49
C LEU A 295 11.24 6.42 1.74
N SER A 296 11.63 5.86 2.88
CA SER A 296 11.86 6.62 4.11
C SER A 296 13.10 7.50 3.94
N THR A 297 12.92 8.81 4.09
CA THR A 297 13.95 9.83 4.03
C THR A 297 13.81 10.79 5.21
N SER A 298 14.83 11.60 5.49
CA SER A 298 14.77 12.65 6.51
C SER A 298 15.12 13.99 5.89
N VAL A 299 14.48 15.07 6.35
CA VAL A 299 14.96 16.43 6.03
C VAL A 299 16.30 16.74 6.69
N ASP A 300 16.65 15.99 7.73
CA ASP A 300 17.90 16.14 8.48
C ASP A 300 18.97 15.18 7.95
N ARG A 301 20.02 15.75 7.35
CA ARG A 301 21.14 14.97 6.83
C ARG A 301 21.83 14.15 7.92
N SER A 302 21.97 14.68 9.13
CA SER A 302 22.67 13.98 10.21
C SER A 302 21.95 12.70 10.62
N ILE A 303 20.61 12.70 10.53
CA ILE A 303 19.78 11.52 10.80
C ILE A 303 19.99 10.48 9.71
N ALA A 304 19.97 10.89 8.44
CA ALA A 304 20.32 10.00 7.33
C ALA A 304 21.75 9.42 7.50
N GLU A 305 22.73 10.20 7.93
CA GLU A 305 24.09 9.70 8.19
C GLU A 305 24.13 8.64 9.30
N MET A 306 23.29 8.74 10.33
CA MET A 306 23.15 7.68 11.33
C MET A 306 22.64 6.37 10.71
N PHE A 307 21.65 6.42 9.82
CA PHE A 307 21.13 5.25 9.11
C PHE A 307 22.11 4.67 8.08
N ALA A 308 22.95 5.51 7.47
CA ALA A 308 24.04 5.04 6.60
C ALA A 308 25.14 4.32 7.41
N GLY A 309 25.29 4.66 8.70
CA GLY A 309 26.31 4.15 9.61
C GLY A 309 27.74 4.61 9.27
N GLU A 310 28.69 4.33 10.16
CA GLU A 310 30.09 4.78 9.99
C GLU A 310 30.82 4.08 8.83
N GLY A 311 31.76 4.80 8.20
CA GLY A 311 32.52 4.38 7.02
C GLY A 311 33.33 3.08 7.19
N GLN A 312 33.88 2.60 6.06
CA GLN A 312 34.40 1.24 5.83
C GLN A 312 35.34 0.64 6.90
N GLN A 313 36.04 1.45 7.72
CA GLN A 313 37.11 0.99 8.61
C GLN A 313 36.65 0.02 9.72
N SER A 314 35.46 0.19 10.30
CA SER A 314 34.95 -0.68 11.38
C SER A 314 34.27 -1.97 10.88
N PHE A 315 33.94 -2.03 9.59
CA PHE A 315 33.28 -3.19 8.96
C PHE A 315 34.26 -4.07 8.16
N MET A 316 35.36 -3.49 7.61
CA MET A 316 36.43 -4.23 6.94
C MET A 316 37.01 -5.35 7.82
N ARG A 317 37.18 -5.12 9.13
CA ARG A 317 37.62 -6.16 10.08
C ARG A 317 36.63 -7.34 10.24
N ARG A 318 35.33 -7.11 10.05
CA ARG A 318 34.26 -8.10 10.25
C ARG A 318 33.87 -8.83 8.95
N ALA A 319 33.82 -8.13 7.82
CA ALA A 319 33.50 -8.72 6.52
C ALA A 319 34.54 -9.76 6.07
N TYR A 320 35.82 -9.55 6.42
CA TYR A 320 36.91 -10.48 6.14
C TYR A 320 36.82 -11.79 6.95
N GLN A 321 36.18 -11.76 8.12
CA GLN A 321 35.97 -12.95 8.96
C GLN A 321 34.78 -13.79 8.47
N ASP A 322 33.72 -13.15 7.94
CA ASP A 322 32.45 -13.80 7.59
C ASP A 322 32.25 -14.04 6.06
N HIS A 323 33.25 -13.81 5.20
CA HIS A 323 33.15 -13.92 3.73
C HIS A 323 32.00 -13.09 3.11
N ARG A 324 31.65 -11.94 3.71
CA ARG A 324 30.55 -11.08 3.23
C ARG A 324 31.02 -10.00 2.25
N PRO A 325 30.17 -9.59 1.28
CA PRO A 325 30.49 -8.47 0.40
C PRO A 325 30.65 -7.17 1.21
N LEU A 326 31.65 -6.37 0.83
CA LEU A 326 31.91 -5.07 1.45
C LEU A 326 30.70 -4.14 1.26
N GLN A 327 30.24 -3.52 2.34
CA GLN A 327 29.17 -2.53 2.32
C GLN A 327 29.72 -1.12 2.54
N LEU A 328 29.33 -0.19 1.67
CA LEU A 328 29.68 1.22 1.68
C LEU A 328 28.58 2.02 2.40
N SER A 329 28.94 3.01 3.22
CA SER A 329 27.97 4.01 3.71
C SER A 329 27.60 4.97 2.57
N CYS A 330 26.32 5.06 2.26
CA CYS A 330 25.80 5.88 1.17
C CYS A 330 24.73 6.85 1.65
N ILE A 331 24.79 8.09 1.16
CA ILE A 331 23.73 9.08 1.30
C ILE A 331 23.13 9.36 -0.08
N CYS A 332 21.83 9.12 -0.21
CA CYS A 332 21.06 9.58 -1.36
C CYS A 332 20.37 10.91 -0.99
N LYS A 333 20.70 11.98 -1.72
CA LYS A 333 20.07 13.29 -1.61
C LYS A 333 19.00 13.41 -2.69
N TYR A 334 17.74 13.53 -2.30
CA TYR A 334 16.61 13.69 -3.22
C TYR A 334 16.16 15.15 -3.26
N VAL A 335 16.02 15.70 -4.46
CA VAL A 335 15.46 17.03 -4.71
C VAL A 335 14.03 16.86 -5.23
N ILE A 336 13.05 17.11 -4.35
CA ILE A 336 11.62 17.01 -4.60
C ILE A 336 11.08 18.36 -5.07
N LYS A 337 10.41 18.36 -6.22
CA LYS A 337 9.79 19.53 -6.85
C LYS A 337 8.27 19.51 -6.77
N GLN A 338 7.62 18.36 -6.94
CA GLN A 338 6.17 18.24 -6.92
C GLN A 338 5.69 17.93 -5.50
N GLU A 339 4.68 18.66 -5.04
CA GLU A 339 4.03 18.46 -3.74
C GLU A 339 3.39 17.07 -3.59
N SER A 340 3.07 16.39 -4.69
CA SER A 340 2.46 15.04 -4.69
C SER A 340 3.46 13.89 -4.63
N THR A 341 4.77 14.16 -4.67
CA THR A 341 5.80 13.12 -4.80
C THR A 341 6.28 12.60 -3.45
N ALA A 342 6.25 13.46 -2.43
CA ALA A 342 6.64 13.12 -1.08
C ALA A 342 5.70 13.75 -0.06
N ILE A 343 5.59 13.10 1.10
CA ILE A 343 4.80 13.59 2.22
C ILE A 343 5.69 13.77 3.46
N ASN A 344 5.54 14.90 4.14
CA ASN A 344 6.14 15.15 5.44
C ASN A 344 5.30 14.46 6.52
N ILE A 345 5.88 13.45 7.14
CA ILE A 345 5.21 12.61 8.14
C ILE A 345 5.77 12.82 9.55
N GLU A 346 6.58 13.85 9.77
CA GLU A 346 7.19 14.18 11.06
C GLU A 346 6.16 14.18 12.21
N ASN A 347 5.02 14.84 12.00
CA ASN A 347 3.97 14.98 13.01
C ASN A 347 3.05 13.75 13.13
N LEU A 348 3.10 12.83 12.18
CA LEU A 348 2.30 11.60 12.16
C LEU A 348 3.08 10.39 12.67
N SER A 349 4.40 10.41 12.50
CA SER A 349 5.32 9.35 12.85
C SER A 349 5.29 9.05 14.36
N THR A 350 5.54 7.79 14.72
CA THR A 350 5.82 7.42 16.12
C THR A 350 7.19 7.96 16.59
N ARG A 351 7.99 8.51 15.66
CA ARG A 351 9.33 9.05 15.90
C ARG A 351 9.51 10.44 15.25
N PRO A 352 8.86 11.50 15.76
CA PRO A 352 8.99 12.84 15.19
C PRO A 352 10.43 13.37 15.13
N VAL A 353 11.30 12.91 16.05
CA VAL A 353 12.72 13.27 16.08
C VAL A 353 13.47 12.89 14.81
N GLU A 354 12.98 11.92 14.03
CA GLU A 354 13.59 11.47 12.77
C GLU A 354 13.30 12.43 11.59
N LYS A 355 12.38 13.39 11.77
CA LYS A 355 11.95 14.38 10.77
C LYS A 355 11.69 13.75 9.40
N GLU A 356 10.90 12.68 9.43
CA GLU A 356 10.76 11.77 8.30
C GLU A 356 9.90 12.36 7.19
N VAL A 357 10.36 12.18 5.95
CA VAL A 357 9.65 12.46 4.71
C VAL A 357 9.57 11.15 3.93
N LEU A 358 8.36 10.79 3.52
CA LEU A 358 8.10 9.56 2.79
C LEU A 358 7.92 9.85 1.31
N ILE A 359 8.81 9.34 0.46
CA ILE A 359 8.65 9.41 -1.00
C ILE A 359 7.73 8.28 -1.46
N ILE A 360 6.75 8.62 -2.30
CA ILE A 360 5.68 7.72 -2.72
C ILE A 360 6.17 6.82 -3.89
N PRO A 361 5.71 5.54 -3.99
CA PRO A 361 5.98 4.67 -5.14
C PRO A 361 5.66 5.30 -6.50
N PHE A 362 6.35 4.83 -7.55
CA PHE A 362 6.23 5.33 -8.94
C PHE A 362 6.68 6.78 -9.16
N SER A 363 7.45 7.33 -8.23
CA SER A 363 8.20 8.58 -8.44
C SER A 363 9.44 8.31 -9.30
N VAL A 364 9.87 9.31 -10.06
CA VAL A 364 10.99 9.15 -10.99
C VAL A 364 12.04 10.20 -10.70
N PHE A 365 13.29 9.76 -10.63
CA PHE A 365 14.42 10.59 -10.32
C PHE A 365 15.54 10.39 -11.33
N GLU A 366 16.19 11.48 -11.72
CA GLU A 366 17.41 11.50 -12.51
C GLU A 366 18.62 11.52 -11.55
N VAL A 367 19.60 10.66 -11.80
CA VAL A 367 20.88 10.66 -11.08
C VAL A 367 21.74 11.79 -11.64
N ILE A 368 21.88 12.90 -10.90
CA ILE A 368 22.55 14.10 -11.38
C ILE A 368 23.99 14.24 -10.88
N ASN A 369 24.37 13.51 -9.83
CA ASN A 369 25.73 13.48 -9.33
C ASN A 369 26.02 12.20 -8.55
N ILE A 370 27.24 11.68 -8.65
CA ILE A 370 27.73 10.56 -7.85
C ILE A 370 29.13 10.94 -7.36
N LYS A 371 29.28 11.08 -6.04
CA LYS A 371 30.54 11.40 -5.38
C LYS A 371 30.99 10.21 -4.55
N VAL A 372 32.17 9.68 -4.85
CA VAL A 372 32.81 8.61 -4.08
C VAL A 372 33.98 9.21 -3.31
N ASN A 373 33.94 9.13 -1.98
CA ASN A 373 35.00 9.60 -1.11
C ASN A 373 36.09 8.52 -0.96
N PRO A 374 37.38 8.89 -1.00
CA PRO A 374 38.47 7.96 -0.76
C PRO A 374 38.40 7.33 0.63
N LEU A 375 38.94 6.11 0.77
CA LEU A 375 39.01 5.35 2.03
C LEU A 375 39.71 6.11 3.17
N ASP A 376 40.67 6.96 2.83
CA ASP A 376 41.46 7.75 3.79
C ASP A 376 40.84 9.13 4.10
N SER A 377 39.63 9.38 3.58
CA SER A 377 38.90 10.63 3.84
C SER A 377 38.44 10.70 5.30
N PRO A 378 38.47 11.89 5.92
CA PRO A 378 37.85 12.09 7.24
C PRO A 378 36.32 11.98 7.21
N SER A 379 35.70 11.89 6.03
CA SER A 379 34.26 11.73 5.86
C SER A 379 33.79 10.36 6.35
N LYS A 380 32.78 10.35 7.23
CA LYS A 380 32.11 9.11 7.67
C LYS A 380 31.30 8.43 6.56
N ILE A 381 31.00 9.14 5.48
CA ILE A 381 30.21 8.68 4.34
C ILE A 381 31.12 8.35 3.16
N SER A 382 31.03 7.12 2.66
CA SER A 382 31.80 6.63 1.51
C SER A 382 31.25 7.15 0.18
N VAL A 383 29.92 7.24 0.03
CA VAL A 383 29.28 7.59 -1.26
C VAL A 383 28.15 8.59 -1.05
N GLU A 384 28.05 9.57 -1.93
CA GLU A 384 26.92 10.49 -2.01
C GLU A 384 26.33 10.49 -3.43
N ILE A 385 25.04 10.18 -3.54
CA ILE A 385 24.29 10.14 -4.79
C ILE A 385 23.25 11.25 -4.75
N GLU A 386 23.26 12.15 -5.72
CA GLU A 386 22.27 13.21 -5.84
C GLU A 386 21.24 12.87 -6.93
N LEU A 387 19.98 12.92 -6.54
CA LEU A 387 18.83 12.52 -7.33
C LEU A 387 17.86 13.69 -7.43
N LYS A 388 17.44 14.02 -8.65
CA LYS A 388 16.50 15.11 -8.91
C LYS A 388 15.21 14.58 -9.49
N GLU A 389 14.09 15.00 -8.93
CA GLU A 389 12.79 14.58 -9.44
C GLU A 389 12.61 14.98 -10.91
N CYS A 390 12.16 14.00 -11.72
CA CYS A 390 11.78 14.21 -13.11
C CYS A 390 10.35 14.76 -13.17
N GLU A 391 10.19 15.95 -13.75
CA GLU A 391 8.88 16.54 -14.03
C GLU A 391 8.09 15.66 -15.01
N ASP A 392 6.77 15.64 -14.88
CA ASP A 392 5.90 14.99 -15.86
C ASP A 392 6.00 15.71 -17.19
N ILE A 393 6.70 15.10 -18.14
CA ILE A 393 6.75 15.57 -19.51
C ILE A 393 5.38 15.30 -20.14
N ASN A 394 4.44 16.25 -20.00
CA ASN A 394 3.22 16.29 -20.79
C ASN A 394 2.72 17.73 -20.91
N LYS A 395 3.20 18.45 -21.94
CA LYS A 395 2.46 19.54 -22.63
C LYS A 395 3.08 20.04 -23.94
N SER A 396 4.28 19.61 -24.34
CA SER A 396 4.81 19.93 -25.67
C SER A 396 5.57 18.74 -26.22
N GLY A 397 5.07 18.18 -27.33
CA GLY A 397 5.74 17.10 -28.03
C GLY A 397 7.20 17.45 -28.36
N LYS A 398 8.12 16.60 -27.91
CA LYS A 398 9.47 16.41 -28.46
C LYS A 398 10.12 15.24 -27.72
N PHE A 399 9.83 14.01 -28.16
CA PHE A 399 10.87 12.98 -28.18
C PHE A 399 11.43 13.01 -29.61
N GLN A 400 12.64 13.53 -29.76
CA GLN A 400 13.30 13.68 -31.04
C GLN A 400 14.01 12.36 -31.39
N LYS A 401 13.54 11.78 -32.51
CA LYS A 401 14.17 10.78 -33.40
C LYS A 401 14.33 9.33 -32.92
N CYS A 402 13.38 8.49 -33.35
CA CYS A 402 13.61 7.35 -34.27
C CYS A 402 12.30 6.99 -35.03
N ILE A 403 12.17 7.47 -36.29
CA ILE A 403 11.82 6.73 -37.54
C ILE A 403 10.72 5.63 -37.43
N MET A 404 9.58 5.54 -38.17
CA MET A 404 9.05 6.08 -39.46
C MET A 404 7.50 5.89 -39.59
N HIS A 405 6.85 6.77 -40.37
CA HIS A 405 5.70 6.65 -41.33
C HIS A 405 4.59 5.58 -41.11
N THR A 406 3.27 5.82 -41.20
CA THR A 406 2.38 6.54 -42.17
C THR A 406 1.00 6.81 -41.47
N TYR A 407 0.17 7.83 -41.76
CA TYR A 407 -0.80 7.95 -42.87
C TYR A 407 -1.64 9.24 -42.71
N PRO A 408 -1.94 10.02 -43.77
CA PRO A 408 -3.07 10.93 -43.82
C PRO A 408 -4.18 10.35 -44.72
N LEU A 409 -5.06 9.52 -44.16
CA LEU A 409 -6.33 9.12 -44.81
C LEU A 409 -7.53 9.26 -43.86
N TYR A 410 -7.30 9.20 -42.55
CA TYR A 410 -8.34 9.23 -41.51
C TYR A 410 -8.97 10.62 -41.25
N SER A 411 -8.30 11.70 -41.69
CA SER A 411 -8.81 13.06 -41.49
C SER A 411 -10.02 13.40 -42.37
N ILE A 412 -10.17 12.75 -43.54
CA ILE A 412 -11.23 13.06 -44.50
C ILE A 412 -12.52 12.32 -44.13
N ILE A 413 -12.41 11.08 -43.63
CA ILE A 413 -13.55 10.27 -43.17
C ILE A 413 -14.18 10.88 -41.91
N GLY A 414 -13.36 11.42 -41.00
CA GLY A 414 -13.84 12.09 -39.79
C GLY A 414 -14.68 13.35 -40.07
N LEU A 415 -14.34 14.11 -41.11
CA LEU A 415 -15.07 15.31 -41.52
C LEU A 415 -16.44 15.00 -42.15
N LEU A 416 -16.54 13.90 -42.90
CA LEU A 416 -17.82 13.43 -43.48
C LEU A 416 -18.79 12.92 -42.41
N LEU A 417 -18.30 12.24 -41.37
CA LEU A 417 -19.14 11.75 -40.27
C LEU A 417 -19.68 12.88 -39.38
N LEU A 418 -18.93 13.97 -39.26
CA LEU A 418 -19.31 15.15 -38.46
C LEU A 418 -20.46 15.93 -39.13
N LEU A 419 -20.48 16.01 -40.46
CA LEU A 419 -21.56 16.61 -41.25
C LEU A 419 -22.89 15.87 -41.13
N VAL A 420 -22.85 14.53 -41.07
CA VAL A 420 -24.06 13.69 -40.86
C VAL A 420 -24.61 13.88 -39.44
N PHE A 421 -23.73 14.07 -38.44
CA PHE A 421 -24.12 14.27 -37.05
C PHE A 421 -24.82 15.62 -36.81
N ILE A 422 -24.37 16.69 -37.48
CA ILE A 422 -24.95 18.03 -37.35
C ILE A 422 -26.36 18.09 -37.98
N LEU A 423 -26.57 17.41 -39.11
CA LEU A 423 -27.89 17.32 -39.75
C LEU A 423 -28.89 16.50 -38.92
N GLY A 424 -28.43 15.47 -38.18
CA GLY A 424 -29.28 14.67 -37.30
C GLY A 424 -29.74 15.40 -36.02
N PHE A 425 -28.92 16.30 -35.49
CA PHE A 425 -29.25 17.05 -34.26
C PHE A 425 -30.37 18.09 -34.45
N GLY A 426 -30.57 18.59 -35.67
CA GLY A 426 -31.65 19.51 -36.00
C GLY A 426 -33.05 18.89 -35.86
N ILE A 427 -33.15 17.56 -35.93
CA ILE A 427 -34.41 16.82 -35.86
C ILE A 427 -34.77 16.45 -34.40
N GLN A 428 -33.78 16.26 -33.52
CA GLN A 428 -33.99 15.83 -32.13
C GLN A 428 -34.43 16.97 -31.20
N LYS A 429 -34.10 18.22 -31.52
CA LYS A 429 -34.39 19.39 -30.65
C LYS A 429 -35.88 19.73 -30.56
N THR A 430 -36.70 19.24 -31.49
CA THR A 430 -38.16 19.48 -31.53
C THR A 430 -38.94 18.54 -30.61
N ILE A 431 -38.32 17.46 -30.09
CA ILE A 431 -39.03 16.38 -29.39
C ILE A 431 -38.90 16.44 -27.86
N ASN A 432 -37.83 17.02 -27.31
CA ASN A 432 -37.52 16.91 -25.87
C ASN A 432 -37.97 18.10 -24.99
N ALA A 433 -38.91 18.92 -25.45
CA ALA A 433 -39.41 20.05 -24.66
C ALA A 433 -40.41 19.69 -23.55
N ASN A 434 -40.73 18.40 -23.33
CA ASN A 434 -41.70 18.00 -22.31
C ASN A 434 -41.16 16.95 -21.35
N MET A 435 -41.31 17.28 -20.06
CA MET A 435 -41.20 16.45 -18.85
C MET A 435 -39.84 16.40 -18.15
N ALA A 436 -39.76 17.27 -17.13
CA ALA A 436 -38.79 17.25 -16.06
C ALA A 436 -39.34 16.49 -14.82
N THR A 437 -38.38 16.15 -13.93
CA THR A 437 -38.49 15.90 -12.48
C THR A 437 -39.03 14.55 -11.96
N SER A 438 -38.18 13.77 -11.27
CA SER A 438 -38.20 13.63 -9.78
C SER A 438 -37.11 12.64 -9.29
N LYS A 439 -36.54 12.90 -8.10
CA LYS A 439 -35.50 12.10 -7.38
C LYS A 439 -36.14 10.99 -6.52
N MET A 440 -35.46 9.87 -6.27
CA MET A 440 -35.59 9.10 -5.00
C MET A 440 -34.42 8.12 -4.75
N GLN A 441 -34.18 7.88 -3.45
CA GLN A 441 -33.11 7.23 -2.69
C GLN A 441 -32.75 5.75 -2.94
N ILE A 442 -31.54 5.41 -2.46
CA ILE A 442 -30.84 4.12 -2.42
C ILE A 442 -31.21 3.33 -1.15
N ILE A 443 -31.52 2.03 -1.29
CA ILE A 443 -31.44 1.00 -0.22
C ILE A 443 -30.85 -0.28 -0.83
N ASP A 444 -29.78 -0.80 -0.21
CA ASP A 444 -29.01 -1.98 -0.61
C ASP A 444 -29.39 -3.16 0.28
N ASP A 445 -29.96 -4.22 -0.30
CA ASP A 445 -30.25 -5.51 0.34
C ASP A 445 -30.10 -6.60 -0.73
N ASP A 446 -29.11 -7.50 -0.56
CA ASP A 446 -29.20 -8.93 -0.87
C ASP A 446 -27.87 -9.69 -0.69
N VAL A 447 -27.75 -10.39 0.44
CA VAL A 447 -26.94 -11.62 0.55
C VAL A 447 -27.83 -12.80 0.18
N ASP A 448 -27.41 -13.65 -0.77
CA ASP A 448 -28.14 -14.87 -1.12
C ASP A 448 -27.19 -15.97 -1.59
N TYR A 449 -27.22 -17.11 -0.88
CA TYR A 449 -26.57 -18.38 -1.23
C TYR A 449 -27.62 -19.43 -1.66
N PRO A 450 -27.20 -20.48 -2.40
CA PRO A 450 -26.67 -21.70 -1.76
C PRO A 450 -25.28 -22.10 -2.29
N VAL A 451 -24.34 -22.42 -1.39
CA VAL A 451 -23.03 -23.03 -1.72
C VAL A 451 -23.21 -24.56 -1.68
N GLY A 452 -23.57 -25.16 -2.81
CA GLY A 452 -23.37 -26.58 -3.03
C GLY A 452 -22.02 -26.83 -3.72
N PRO A 453 -21.38 -27.99 -3.50
CA PRO A 453 -20.11 -28.34 -4.17
C PRO A 453 -20.21 -28.38 -5.71
N ASP A 454 -21.41 -28.53 -6.26
CA ASP A 454 -21.68 -28.56 -7.71
C ASP A 454 -22.23 -27.25 -8.29
N CYS A 455 -22.31 -26.17 -7.50
CA CYS A 455 -22.83 -24.89 -7.99
C CYS A 455 -21.76 -24.12 -8.78
N PRO A 456 -22.05 -23.67 -10.01
CA PRO A 456 -21.09 -22.90 -10.79
C PRO A 456 -20.81 -21.54 -10.13
N ASN A 457 -19.56 -21.09 -10.18
CA ASN A 457 -19.16 -19.81 -9.59
C ASN A 457 -19.84 -18.65 -10.35
N ILE A 458 -20.75 -17.96 -9.66
CA ILE A 458 -21.48 -16.81 -10.19
C ILE A 458 -20.82 -15.52 -9.68
N LEU A 459 -20.29 -14.74 -10.62
CA LEU A 459 -19.67 -13.46 -10.34
C LEU A 459 -20.74 -12.41 -9.98
N ASN A 460 -20.63 -11.83 -8.79
CA ASN A 460 -21.57 -10.84 -8.29
C ASN A 460 -21.60 -9.54 -9.11
N ARG A 461 -22.67 -8.76 -8.91
CA ARG A 461 -22.89 -7.46 -9.58
C ARG A 461 -21.76 -6.45 -9.38
N SER A 462 -21.07 -6.51 -8.23
CA SER A 462 -19.88 -5.71 -7.94
C SER A 462 -18.72 -6.01 -8.90
N ILE A 463 -18.59 -7.26 -9.37
CA ILE A 463 -17.49 -7.70 -10.24
C ILE A 463 -17.53 -7.01 -11.61
N TRP A 464 -18.72 -6.61 -12.07
CA TRP A 464 -18.89 -5.89 -13.34
C TRP A 464 -19.37 -4.45 -13.12
N ASN A 465 -19.29 -3.93 -11.89
CA ASN A 465 -19.71 -2.58 -11.52
C ASN A 465 -21.13 -2.23 -12.01
N ALA A 466 -22.08 -3.10 -11.70
CA ALA A 466 -23.48 -2.90 -12.07
C ALA A 466 -24.02 -1.59 -11.50
N ARG A 467 -24.75 -0.83 -12.31
CA ARG A 467 -25.61 0.24 -11.81
C ARG A 467 -26.66 -0.34 -10.85
N PRO A 468 -27.08 0.43 -9.83
CA PRO A 468 -28.25 0.08 -9.03
C PRO A 468 -29.46 -0.14 -9.93
N PHE A 469 -30.28 -1.14 -9.60
CA PHE A 469 -31.59 -1.29 -10.23
C PHE A 469 -32.50 -0.12 -9.80
N LEU A 470 -33.43 0.27 -10.66
CA LEU A 470 -34.43 1.30 -10.36
C LEU A 470 -35.66 0.71 -9.66
N SER A 471 -35.94 -0.58 -9.87
CA SER A 471 -37.02 -1.35 -9.24
C SER A 471 -36.77 -2.85 -9.36
N ARG A 472 -37.35 -3.65 -8.46
CA ARG A 472 -37.27 -5.12 -8.43
C ARG A 472 -38.65 -5.72 -8.22
N ASP A 473 -39.05 -6.61 -9.12
CA ASP A 473 -40.21 -7.49 -8.93
C ASP A 473 -39.73 -8.90 -8.65
N TYR A 474 -40.32 -9.56 -7.64
CA TYR A 474 -39.98 -10.94 -7.29
C TYR A 474 -40.69 -11.94 -8.19
N LEU A 475 -40.00 -13.04 -8.52
CA LEU A 475 -40.63 -14.21 -9.13
C LEU A 475 -41.63 -14.80 -8.14
N LYS A 476 -42.88 -15.00 -8.59
CA LYS A 476 -43.96 -15.52 -7.74
C LYS A 476 -43.78 -17.00 -7.38
N LEU A 477 -43.00 -17.75 -8.17
CA LEU A 477 -42.76 -19.17 -7.99
C LEU A 477 -41.27 -19.49 -8.21
N LEU A 478 -40.65 -20.10 -7.21
CA LEU A 478 -39.32 -20.68 -7.27
C LEU A 478 -39.39 -22.16 -6.86
N PRO A 479 -38.63 -23.07 -7.50
CA PRO A 479 -37.79 -22.82 -8.69
C PRO A 479 -38.65 -22.50 -9.92
N VAL A 480 -38.10 -21.72 -10.85
CA VAL A 480 -38.77 -21.50 -12.14
C VAL A 480 -38.83 -22.80 -12.94
N THR A 481 -39.84 -22.95 -13.79
CA THR A 481 -40.04 -24.17 -14.58
C THR A 481 -39.37 -24.12 -15.96
N HIS A 482 -38.84 -22.95 -16.35
CA HIS A 482 -38.29 -22.70 -17.69
C HIS A 482 -37.00 -21.88 -17.61
N ILE A 483 -36.06 -22.15 -18.53
CA ILE A 483 -34.83 -21.37 -18.74
C ILE A 483 -34.85 -20.84 -20.18
N VAL A 484 -34.61 -19.55 -20.37
CA VAL A 484 -34.52 -18.94 -21.71
C VAL A 484 -33.08 -18.54 -22.00
N VAL A 485 -32.44 -19.24 -22.93
CA VAL A 485 -31.07 -18.91 -23.37
C VAL A 485 -31.13 -18.03 -24.61
N ARG A 486 -30.63 -16.80 -24.51
CA ARG A 486 -30.47 -15.87 -25.65
C ARG A 486 -29.00 -15.53 -25.88
N ARG A 487 -28.56 -15.64 -27.14
CA ARG A 487 -27.23 -15.18 -27.56
C ARG A 487 -27.25 -13.67 -27.80
N LEU A 488 -26.40 -12.93 -27.09
CA LEU A 488 -26.34 -11.46 -27.13
C LEU A 488 -25.26 -10.90 -28.06
N GLY A 489 -24.42 -11.77 -28.63
CA GLY A 489 -23.37 -11.37 -29.57
C GLY A 489 -22.40 -12.51 -29.91
N VAL A 490 -21.32 -12.16 -30.59
CA VAL A 490 -20.17 -13.05 -30.85
C VAL A 490 -19.01 -12.59 -29.98
N SER A 491 -18.55 -13.45 -29.08
CA SER A 491 -17.33 -13.21 -28.31
C SER A 491 -16.11 -13.40 -29.21
N ASN A 492 -15.15 -12.47 -29.14
CA ASN A 492 -13.84 -12.68 -29.75
C ASN A 492 -12.99 -13.60 -28.84
N SER A 493 -12.18 -14.49 -29.43
CA SER A 493 -11.32 -15.42 -28.68
C SER A 493 -10.27 -14.72 -27.80
N SER A 494 -10.04 -13.42 -28.02
CA SER A 494 -9.13 -12.57 -27.24
C SER A 494 -9.77 -11.81 -26.08
N MET A 495 -11.09 -11.95 -25.83
CA MET A 495 -11.76 -11.19 -24.76
C MET A 495 -11.29 -11.61 -23.37
N ASN A 496 -11.04 -10.63 -22.50
CA ASN A 496 -10.71 -10.84 -21.09
C ASN A 496 -11.92 -10.55 -20.17
N LYS A 497 -11.75 -10.75 -18.85
CA LYS A 497 -12.79 -10.52 -17.84
C LYS A 497 -13.30 -9.07 -17.85
N TYR A 498 -12.41 -8.11 -18.11
CA TYR A 498 -12.73 -6.70 -18.17
C TYR A 498 -13.58 -6.38 -19.42
N ASP A 499 -13.27 -6.97 -20.58
CA ASP A 499 -14.07 -6.83 -21.79
C ASP A 499 -15.49 -7.37 -21.60
N CYS A 500 -15.62 -8.52 -20.95
CA CYS A 500 -16.91 -9.08 -20.56
C CYS A 500 -17.69 -8.11 -19.67
N ALA A 501 -17.07 -7.61 -18.59
CA ALA A 501 -17.70 -6.63 -17.70
C ALA A 501 -18.14 -5.37 -18.46
N LYS A 502 -17.29 -4.83 -19.35
CA LYS A 502 -17.58 -3.64 -20.15
C LYS A 502 -18.74 -3.86 -21.14
N GLN A 503 -18.86 -5.05 -21.73
CA GLN A 503 -20.01 -5.39 -22.59
C GLN A 503 -21.30 -5.53 -21.78
N ILE A 504 -21.23 -6.12 -20.59
CA ILE A 504 -22.37 -6.24 -19.68
C ILE A 504 -22.83 -4.85 -19.22
N GLN A 505 -21.89 -3.96 -18.87
CA GLN A 505 -22.19 -2.56 -18.53
C GLN A 505 -22.85 -1.81 -19.70
N LYS A 506 -22.33 -1.95 -20.93
CA LYS A 506 -22.96 -1.37 -22.12
C LYS A 506 -24.38 -1.89 -22.33
N SER A 507 -24.60 -3.18 -22.09
CA SER A 507 -25.92 -3.79 -22.18
C SER A 507 -26.86 -3.27 -21.10
N GLN A 508 -26.39 -3.12 -19.85
CA GLN A 508 -27.16 -2.51 -18.78
C GLN A 508 -27.51 -1.05 -19.10
N ALA A 509 -26.55 -0.26 -19.58
CA ALA A 509 -26.77 1.12 -19.99
C ALA A 509 -27.80 1.23 -21.11
N TYR A 510 -27.70 0.39 -22.15
CA TYR A 510 -28.69 0.34 -23.22
C TYR A 510 -30.09 -0.02 -22.70
N HIS A 511 -30.21 -1.04 -21.86
CA HIS A 511 -31.51 -1.43 -21.30
C HIS A 511 -32.12 -0.34 -20.43
N MET A 512 -31.33 0.31 -19.57
CA MET A 512 -31.84 1.32 -18.64
C MET A 512 -32.05 2.67 -19.32
N ASP A 513 -31.06 3.15 -20.07
CA ASP A 513 -31.04 4.52 -20.61
C ASP A 513 -31.79 4.62 -21.94
N THR A 514 -31.75 3.56 -22.78
CA THR A 514 -32.43 3.55 -24.08
C THR A 514 -33.79 2.87 -24.03
N LEU A 515 -33.92 1.72 -23.35
CA LEU A 515 -35.20 0.99 -23.28
C LEU A 515 -36.06 1.33 -22.05
N GLY A 516 -35.55 2.14 -21.12
CA GLY A 516 -36.28 2.53 -19.90
C GLY A 516 -36.52 1.36 -18.93
N TRP A 517 -35.73 0.28 -19.02
CA TRP A 517 -35.88 -0.85 -18.12
C TRP A 517 -35.31 -0.53 -16.74
N PHE A 518 -35.88 -1.15 -15.71
CA PHE A 518 -35.41 -0.93 -14.34
C PHE A 518 -34.01 -1.49 -14.06
N ASP A 519 -33.51 -2.39 -14.89
CA ASP A 519 -32.19 -2.99 -14.78
C ASP A 519 -31.84 -3.75 -16.08
N ILE A 520 -30.63 -4.31 -16.16
CA ILE A 520 -30.25 -5.26 -17.21
C ILE A 520 -31.31 -6.36 -17.34
N GLY A 521 -31.75 -6.67 -18.56
CA GLY A 521 -32.90 -7.56 -18.75
C GLY A 521 -32.67 -9.05 -18.44
N PHE A 522 -31.44 -9.46 -18.17
CA PHE A 522 -31.09 -10.86 -17.96
C PHE A 522 -30.81 -11.17 -16.49
N ASN A 523 -31.23 -12.35 -16.05
CA ASN A 523 -30.97 -12.83 -14.69
C ASN A 523 -29.49 -13.22 -14.52
N PHE A 524 -28.93 -13.90 -15.52
CA PHE A 524 -27.53 -14.28 -15.60
C PHE A 524 -26.98 -14.06 -17.01
N ILE A 525 -25.69 -13.76 -17.11
CA ILE A 525 -25.01 -13.51 -18.39
C ILE A 525 -23.76 -14.36 -18.45
N ILE A 526 -23.60 -15.10 -19.54
CA ILE A 526 -22.43 -15.95 -19.77
C ILE A 526 -21.52 -15.25 -20.76
N CYS A 527 -20.26 -15.04 -20.38
CA CYS A 527 -19.23 -14.49 -21.26
C CYS A 527 -18.02 -15.43 -21.29
N ALA A 528 -17.48 -15.66 -22.49
CA ALA A 528 -16.26 -16.42 -22.67
C ALA A 528 -15.06 -15.46 -22.59
N ALA A 529 -14.29 -15.56 -21.51
CA ALA A 529 -13.03 -14.83 -21.34
C ALA A 529 -11.86 -15.82 -21.37
N HIS A 530 -10.88 -15.59 -22.24
CA HIS A 530 -9.72 -16.49 -22.43
C HIS A 530 -10.09 -17.98 -22.58
N GLY A 531 -11.14 -18.28 -23.36
CA GLY A 531 -11.60 -19.66 -23.59
C GLY A 531 -12.33 -20.32 -22.41
N LYS A 532 -12.54 -19.61 -21.28
CA LYS A 532 -13.34 -20.09 -20.14
C LYS A 532 -14.67 -19.35 -20.06
N GLN A 533 -15.76 -20.09 -19.84
CA GLN A 533 -17.08 -19.51 -19.61
C GLN A 533 -17.17 -18.99 -18.17
N GLN A 534 -17.61 -17.75 -18.02
CA GLN A 534 -17.87 -17.10 -16.73
C GLN A 534 -19.32 -16.66 -16.67
N ILE A 535 -19.95 -16.86 -15.52
CA ILE A 535 -21.35 -16.50 -15.27
C ILE A 535 -21.37 -15.24 -14.41
N TYR A 536 -22.03 -14.19 -14.90
CA TYR A 536 -22.22 -12.93 -14.20
C TYR A 536 -23.67 -12.81 -13.72
N LYS A 537 -23.85 -12.42 -12.46
CA LYS A 537 -25.15 -12.09 -11.88
C LYS A 537 -25.66 -10.80 -12.50
N GLY A 538 -26.73 -10.89 -13.26
CA GLY A 538 -27.56 -9.75 -13.66
C GLY A 538 -28.58 -9.50 -12.56
N ARG A 539 -29.86 -9.74 -12.84
CA ARG A 539 -30.93 -9.65 -11.83
C ARG A 539 -30.84 -10.73 -10.75
N GLY A 540 -30.27 -11.91 -11.05
CA GLY A 540 -30.14 -13.01 -10.09
C GLY A 540 -31.36 -13.92 -9.99
N TRP A 541 -31.40 -14.78 -8.97
CA TRP A 541 -32.34 -15.91 -8.89
C TRP A 541 -33.78 -15.53 -8.53
N LYS A 542 -33.98 -14.47 -7.75
CA LYS A 542 -35.29 -14.16 -7.12
C LYS A 542 -36.15 -13.18 -7.92
N TYR A 543 -35.62 -12.59 -8.98
CA TYR A 543 -36.20 -11.41 -9.61
C TYR A 543 -36.68 -11.66 -11.04
N ILE A 544 -37.75 -10.98 -11.44
CA ILE A 544 -38.31 -11.06 -12.79
C ILE A 544 -37.34 -10.48 -13.82
N GLY A 545 -37.08 -11.24 -14.88
CA GLY A 545 -36.28 -10.83 -16.03
C GLY A 545 -37.04 -9.92 -17.02
N ALA A 546 -36.33 -9.42 -18.02
CA ALA A 546 -36.91 -8.75 -19.20
C ALA A 546 -36.40 -9.40 -20.50
N HIS A 547 -36.25 -10.71 -20.49
CA HIS A 547 -35.60 -11.47 -21.56
C HIS A 547 -36.57 -12.04 -22.60
N CYS A 548 -37.81 -12.40 -22.23
CA CYS A 548 -38.79 -13.00 -23.13
C CYS A 548 -40.24 -12.63 -22.77
N LYS A 549 -40.91 -11.92 -23.69
CA LYS A 549 -42.31 -11.49 -23.52
C LYS A 549 -43.22 -12.71 -23.27
N GLY A 550 -44.03 -12.66 -22.20
CA GLY A 550 -44.90 -13.77 -21.80
C GLY A 550 -44.23 -14.87 -20.96
N TYR A 551 -42.92 -14.79 -20.73
CA TYR A 551 -42.18 -15.77 -19.93
C TYR A 551 -41.38 -15.15 -18.77
N ASN A 552 -41.06 -13.85 -18.81
CA ASN A 552 -40.31 -13.10 -17.79
C ASN A 552 -40.62 -13.45 -16.30
N ALA A 553 -41.89 -13.70 -15.95
CA ALA A 553 -42.31 -13.96 -14.57
C ALA A 553 -42.30 -15.45 -14.18
N ARG A 554 -41.97 -16.36 -15.11
CA ARG A 554 -41.97 -17.82 -14.93
C ARG A 554 -40.70 -18.50 -15.45
N SER A 555 -39.69 -17.72 -15.84
CA SER A 555 -38.43 -18.22 -16.34
C SER A 555 -37.26 -17.30 -15.98
N LEU A 556 -36.08 -17.87 -15.98
CA LEU A 556 -34.80 -17.17 -15.83
C LEU A 556 -34.11 -16.96 -17.18
#